data_AF-A0A8R2NTY5-F1
#
_entry.id   AF-A0A8R2NTY5-F1
#
_cell.length_a   1.000
_cell.length_b   1.000
_cell.length_c   1.000
_cell.angle_alpha   90.00
_cell.angle_beta   90.00
_cell.angle_gamma   90.00
#
_symmetry.space_group_name_H-M   'P 1'
#
loop_
_entity.id
_entity.type
_entity.pdbx_description
1 polymer ?
#
loop_
_entity_poly.entity_id
_entity_poly.type
_entity_poly.pdbx_seq_one_letter_code
_entity_poly.pdbx_strand_id
1 'polypeptide(L)'
;MIISSLCILTQVNIFKLTSCMYVVNNILIIISDSLIYFIKTDDFYKDLLNNPNLLNRVDTSDLSPIHPCYTTVRRKVPGYFSDEVNGHIITDFCGLRAKSYAFKMYAGEEDEKKDKEDRVGGEKIKAKGIRSHVVKNHMTFEDHKKCLFGEAGVEAYQENVSIRSFKHQIMTIKTKKLTYNNYDDKRVVLLDKIHTLAHGHYSIEEDEPGETMEWSELDFEVDGEGRKWSDFDKSFMIEFLKYNTK
;
A
#
# COMPACT_ATOMS: atom_id res chain seq x y z
N MET A 1 -5.36 -4.02 -19.90
CA MET A 1 -6.47 -4.86 -19.40
C MET A 1 -6.45 -4.73 -17.89
N ILE A 2 -7.35 -3.94 -17.31
CA ILE A 2 -7.38 -3.66 -15.87
C ILE A 2 -8.10 -4.85 -15.23
N ILE A 3 -7.34 -5.73 -14.60
CA ILE A 3 -7.87 -6.77 -13.72
C ILE A 3 -7.97 -6.08 -12.37
N SER A 4 -9.17 -5.68 -11.99
CA SER A 4 -9.41 -5.06 -10.68
C SER A 4 -9.59 -6.15 -9.65
N SER A 5 -8.64 -6.28 -8.73
CA SER A 5 -8.66 -7.30 -7.68
C SER A 5 -9.45 -6.80 -6.46
N LEU A 6 -10.33 -7.63 -5.93
CA LEU A 6 -11.07 -7.40 -4.69
C LEU A 6 -10.46 -8.28 -3.60
N CYS A 7 -10.13 -7.67 -2.48
CA CYS A 7 -9.63 -8.36 -1.30
C CYS A 7 -10.63 -8.09 -0.17
N ILE A 8 -11.31 -9.12 0.29
CA ILE A 8 -12.33 -8.99 1.33
C ILE A 8 -11.69 -9.26 2.70
N LEU A 9 -11.80 -8.29 3.61
CA LEU A 9 -11.42 -8.44 5.01
C LEU A 9 -12.68 -8.72 5.85
N THR A 10 -12.80 -9.91 6.41
CA THR A 10 -13.79 -10.22 7.44
C THR A 10 -13.06 -10.37 8.78
N GLN A 11 -13.28 -9.42 9.68
CA GLN A 11 -12.69 -9.34 11.04
C GLN A 11 -11.16 -9.18 11.08
N VAL A 12 -10.71 -7.91 11.04
CA VAL A 12 -9.30 -7.57 10.99
C VAL A 12 -8.91 -6.57 12.06
N ASN A 13 -7.79 -6.82 12.73
CA ASN A 13 -7.06 -5.74 13.41
C ASN A 13 -6.34 -4.92 12.35
N ILE A 14 -6.88 -3.74 12.06
CA ILE A 14 -6.29 -2.80 11.11
C ILE A 14 -5.31 -1.92 11.87
N PHE A 15 -4.03 -2.02 11.51
CA PHE A 15 -2.98 -1.28 12.19
C PHE A 15 -2.65 0.05 11.51
N LYS A 16 -2.79 0.21 10.18
CA LYS A 16 -2.67 1.52 9.50
C LYS A 16 -3.38 1.56 8.17
N LEU A 17 -3.99 2.71 7.88
CA LEU A 17 -4.74 2.98 6.65
C LEU A 17 -4.01 4.02 5.80
N THR A 18 -3.34 3.58 4.76
CA THR A 18 -2.55 4.47 3.88
C THR A 18 -3.17 4.77 2.52
N SER A 19 -4.45 4.43 2.26
CA SER A 19 -5.12 4.89 1.05
C SER A 19 -6.64 5.08 1.18
N CYS A 20 -7.08 6.33 0.94
CA CYS A 20 -8.40 6.84 0.54
C CYS A 20 -9.69 6.40 1.28
N MET A 21 -10.03 7.21 2.29
CA MET A 21 -11.20 8.09 2.41
C MET A 21 -12.64 7.50 2.43
N TYR A 22 -13.26 7.68 3.60
CA TYR A 22 -14.68 7.79 3.97
C TYR A 22 -15.76 7.09 3.11
N VAL A 23 -16.35 6.03 3.68
CA VAL A 23 -17.82 5.92 3.77
C VAL A 23 -18.16 5.56 5.22
N VAL A 24 -19.11 6.31 5.78
CA VAL A 24 -19.77 6.08 7.07
C VAL A 24 -19.88 4.57 7.37
N ASN A 25 -19.23 4.13 8.45
CA ASN A 25 -19.22 2.77 9.02
C ASN A 25 -18.29 1.68 8.43
N ASN A 26 -17.59 1.85 7.30
CA ASN A 26 -16.68 0.80 6.74
C ASN A 26 -15.41 1.39 6.09
N ILE A 27 -14.24 0.80 6.38
CA ILE A 27 -12.93 1.28 5.91
C ILE A 27 -12.58 0.65 4.55
N LEU A 28 -12.15 1.46 3.58
CA LEU A 28 -11.71 1.07 2.23
C LEU A 28 -10.24 1.42 2.03
N ILE A 29 -9.44 0.52 1.46
CA ILE A 29 -8.08 0.82 0.98
C ILE A 29 -8.02 0.61 -0.52
N ILE A 30 -7.74 1.67 -1.28
CA ILE A 30 -7.54 1.62 -2.73
C ILE A 30 -6.04 1.55 -3.05
N ILE A 31 -5.61 0.50 -3.74
CA ILE A 31 -4.22 0.35 -4.20
C ILE A 31 -4.23 0.14 -5.71
N SER A 32 -4.24 1.26 -6.46
CA SER A 32 -4.14 1.30 -7.94
C SER A 32 -5.27 0.56 -8.66
N ASP A 33 -5.25 -0.76 -8.64
CA ASP A 33 -6.14 -1.72 -9.26
C ASP A 33 -6.78 -2.69 -8.25
N SER A 34 -6.33 -2.71 -7.00
CA SER A 34 -6.96 -3.51 -5.94
C SER A 34 -7.71 -2.69 -4.90
N LEU A 35 -8.79 -3.28 -4.38
CA LEU A 35 -9.60 -2.72 -3.30
C LEU A 35 -9.60 -3.68 -2.12
N ILE A 36 -9.25 -3.18 -0.94
CA ILE A 36 -9.32 -3.92 0.31
C ILE A 36 -10.46 -3.32 1.14
N TYR A 37 -11.47 -4.13 1.45
CA TYR A 37 -12.64 -3.70 2.21
C TYR A 37 -12.62 -4.26 3.62
N PHE A 38 -12.81 -3.41 4.62
CA PHE A 38 -13.16 -3.82 5.97
C PHE A 38 -14.68 -3.99 6.07
N ILE A 39 -15.13 -5.24 6.17
CA ILE A 39 -16.55 -5.59 6.25
C ILE A 39 -16.81 -6.25 7.60
N LYS A 40 -17.71 -5.65 8.39
CA LYS A 40 -18.23 -6.28 9.61
C LYS A 40 -19.42 -7.18 9.24
N THR A 41 -19.14 -8.45 9.02
CA THR A 41 -20.13 -9.51 8.80
C THR A 41 -19.68 -10.80 9.46
N ASP A 42 -20.63 -11.68 9.80
CA ASP A 42 -20.35 -13.02 10.33
C ASP A 42 -19.80 -13.94 9.24
N ASP A 43 -20.29 -13.82 8.00
CA ASP A 43 -19.85 -14.62 6.86
C ASP A 43 -20.12 -13.89 5.55
N PHE A 44 -19.04 -13.39 4.93
CA PHE A 44 -19.13 -12.64 3.69
C PHE A 44 -19.70 -13.46 2.52
N TYR A 45 -19.37 -14.76 2.44
CA TYR A 45 -19.82 -15.57 1.32
C TYR A 45 -21.31 -15.92 1.44
N LYS A 46 -21.85 -16.04 2.66
CA LYS A 46 -23.31 -16.11 2.87
C LYS A 46 -24.00 -14.82 2.43
N ASP A 47 -23.45 -13.66 2.79
CA ASP A 47 -23.98 -12.37 2.34
C ASP A 47 -23.90 -12.21 0.83
N LEU A 48 -22.86 -12.76 0.20
CA LEU A 48 -22.70 -12.76 -1.25
C LEU A 48 -23.78 -13.61 -1.93
N LEU A 49 -24.13 -14.77 -1.38
CA LEU A 49 -25.24 -15.61 -1.87
C LEU A 49 -26.59 -14.90 -1.74
N ASN A 50 -26.82 -14.22 -0.61
CA ASN A 50 -28.06 -13.49 -0.36
C ASN A 50 -28.21 -12.25 -1.27
N ASN A 51 -27.12 -11.76 -1.85
CA ASN A 51 -27.08 -10.57 -2.71
C ASN A 51 -26.70 -10.91 -4.15
N PRO A 52 -27.66 -11.31 -5.01
CA PRO A 52 -27.36 -11.71 -6.39
C PRO A 52 -26.73 -10.58 -7.23
N ASN A 53 -27.04 -9.33 -6.91
CA ASN A 53 -26.43 -8.16 -7.55
C ASN A 53 -24.93 -8.02 -7.32
N LEU A 54 -24.43 -8.47 -6.16
CA LEU A 54 -23.01 -8.44 -5.82
C LEU A 54 -22.31 -9.67 -6.38
N LEU A 55 -22.92 -10.86 -6.24
CA LEU A 55 -22.41 -12.11 -6.80
C LEU A 55 -22.20 -12.00 -8.32
N ASN A 56 -23.10 -11.30 -9.03
CA ASN A 56 -22.99 -11.07 -10.46
C ASN A 56 -21.88 -10.08 -10.87
N ARG A 57 -21.17 -9.45 -9.92
CA ARG A 57 -20.04 -8.54 -10.20
C ARG A 57 -18.69 -9.09 -9.75
N VAL A 58 -18.70 -10.24 -9.08
CA VAL A 58 -17.49 -10.88 -8.54
C VAL A 58 -17.19 -12.17 -9.33
N ASP A 59 -15.92 -12.32 -9.70
CA ASP A 59 -15.37 -13.57 -10.22
C ASP A 59 -14.96 -14.45 -9.03
N THR A 60 -15.73 -15.52 -8.81
CA THR A 60 -15.54 -16.51 -7.74
C THR A 60 -14.98 -17.83 -8.27
N SER A 61 -14.39 -17.81 -9.47
CA SER A 61 -13.89 -19.00 -10.14
C SER A 61 -12.61 -19.58 -9.53
N ASP A 62 -11.91 -18.81 -8.70
CA ASP A 62 -10.72 -19.25 -7.97
C ASP A 62 -11.03 -19.88 -6.60
N LEU A 63 -12.32 -19.94 -6.21
CA LEU A 63 -12.74 -20.63 -4.99
C LEU A 63 -12.67 -22.16 -5.16
N SER A 64 -12.65 -22.88 -4.03
CA SER A 64 -12.76 -24.35 -4.05
C SER A 64 -14.03 -24.80 -4.78
N PRO A 65 -13.99 -25.87 -5.61
CA PRO A 65 -15.17 -26.40 -6.30
C PRO A 65 -16.31 -26.83 -5.38
N ILE A 66 -16.01 -27.09 -4.10
CA ILE A 66 -16.99 -27.46 -3.07
C ILE A 66 -17.74 -26.23 -2.54
N HIS A 67 -17.18 -25.03 -2.73
CA HIS A 67 -17.69 -23.80 -2.14
C HIS A 67 -19.03 -23.37 -2.77
N PRO A 68 -20.05 -22.98 -1.97
CA PRO A 68 -21.38 -22.60 -2.49
C PRO A 68 -21.39 -21.48 -3.53
N CYS A 69 -20.44 -20.55 -3.46
CA CYS A 69 -20.32 -19.42 -4.38
C CYS A 69 -19.50 -19.73 -5.64
N TYR A 70 -18.98 -20.94 -5.80
CA TYR A 70 -18.10 -21.29 -6.92
C TYR A 70 -18.86 -21.23 -8.25
N THR A 71 -18.36 -20.43 -9.19
CA THR A 71 -18.86 -20.44 -10.57
C THR A 71 -17.74 -20.15 -11.57
N THR A 72 -17.76 -20.86 -12.69
CA THR A 72 -16.76 -20.70 -13.77
C THR A 72 -17.21 -19.72 -14.85
N VAL A 73 -18.45 -19.25 -14.81
CA VAL A 73 -19.08 -18.42 -15.86
C VAL A 73 -18.34 -17.11 -16.08
N ARG A 74 -17.73 -16.55 -15.03
CA ARG A 74 -17.10 -15.22 -15.05
C ARG A 74 -15.57 -15.25 -15.04
N ARG A 75 -14.98 -16.44 -15.15
CA ARG A 75 -13.54 -16.65 -15.02
C ARG A 75 -12.76 -15.80 -16.02
N LYS A 76 -11.92 -14.89 -15.52
CA LYS A 76 -11.03 -14.02 -16.32
C LYS A 76 -11.76 -13.13 -17.33
N VAL A 77 -13.04 -12.81 -17.06
CA VAL A 77 -13.80 -11.87 -17.89
C VAL A 77 -13.46 -10.43 -17.45
N PRO A 78 -13.12 -9.52 -18.38
CA PRO A 78 -12.86 -8.12 -18.04
C PRO A 78 -14.07 -7.43 -17.39
N GLY A 79 -13.83 -6.57 -16.41
CA GLY A 79 -14.88 -5.78 -15.73
C GLY A 79 -15.48 -6.43 -14.48
N TYR A 80 -15.05 -7.65 -14.14
CA TYR A 80 -15.42 -8.32 -12.90
C TYR A 80 -14.33 -8.17 -11.85
N PHE A 81 -14.73 -8.17 -10.58
CA PHE A 81 -13.84 -8.15 -9.43
C PHE A 81 -13.39 -9.57 -9.09
N SER A 82 -12.11 -9.87 -9.23
CA SER A 82 -11.56 -11.18 -8.84
C SER A 82 -11.12 -11.17 -7.38
N ASP A 83 -11.37 -12.25 -6.64
CA ASP A 83 -10.91 -12.40 -5.26
C ASP A 83 -9.40 -12.74 -5.21
N GLU A 84 -8.53 -11.86 -4.69
CA GLU A 84 -7.07 -12.11 -4.62
C GLU A 84 -6.67 -13.10 -3.52
N VAL A 85 -7.56 -13.35 -2.54
CA VAL A 85 -7.29 -14.23 -1.41
C VAL A 85 -7.87 -15.62 -1.59
N ASN A 86 -8.49 -15.93 -2.74
CA ASN A 86 -8.99 -17.26 -3.07
C ASN A 86 -9.86 -17.88 -1.97
N GLY A 87 -10.77 -17.13 -1.34
CA GLY A 87 -11.62 -17.68 -0.27
C GLY A 87 -11.08 -17.49 1.16
N HIS A 88 -9.82 -17.12 1.32
CA HIS A 88 -9.19 -17.05 2.63
C HIS A 88 -9.48 -15.73 3.34
N ILE A 89 -9.66 -15.81 4.65
CA ILE A 89 -9.94 -14.65 5.49
C ILE A 89 -8.63 -13.97 5.86
N ILE A 90 -8.52 -12.67 5.58
CA ILE A 90 -7.45 -11.85 6.12
C ILE A 90 -7.77 -11.56 7.59
N THR A 91 -6.81 -11.75 8.50
CA THR A 91 -6.97 -11.56 9.95
C THR A 91 -6.29 -10.30 10.47
N ASP A 92 -5.14 -9.94 9.92
CA ASP A 92 -4.39 -8.75 10.31
C ASP A 92 -3.92 -8.01 9.07
N PHE A 93 -4.02 -6.68 9.08
CA PHE A 93 -3.56 -5.83 7.99
C PHE A 93 -2.72 -4.67 8.53
N CYS A 94 -1.56 -4.45 7.91
CA CYS A 94 -0.63 -3.36 8.23
C CYS A 94 -0.13 -2.69 6.95
N GLY A 95 -0.60 -1.48 6.66
CA GLY A 95 -0.14 -0.70 5.50
C GLY A 95 0.80 0.43 5.91
N LEU A 96 2.06 0.42 5.50
CA LEU A 96 3.03 1.48 5.88
C LEU A 96 2.90 2.75 5.03
N ARG A 97 2.76 2.57 3.71
CA ARG A 97 2.63 3.59 2.66
C ARG A 97 1.87 3.01 1.47
N ALA A 98 1.36 3.85 0.57
CA ALA A 98 0.90 3.43 -0.75
C ALA A 98 1.85 2.39 -1.42
N LYS A 99 1.30 1.23 -1.80
CA LYS A 99 2.02 0.09 -2.41
C LYS A 99 3.11 -0.55 -1.52
N SER A 100 3.04 -0.33 -0.20
CA SER A 100 3.86 -0.98 0.83
C SER A 100 2.98 -1.42 2.02
N TYR A 101 2.59 -2.70 2.04
CA TYR A 101 1.69 -3.26 3.04
C TYR A 101 1.95 -4.75 3.27
N ALA A 102 1.52 -5.24 4.42
CA ALA A 102 1.58 -6.63 4.82
C ALA A 102 0.24 -7.06 5.41
N PHE A 103 -0.14 -8.31 5.19
CA PHE A 103 -1.34 -8.89 5.78
C PHE A 103 -1.17 -10.37 6.08
N LYS A 104 -1.88 -10.85 7.11
CA LYS A 104 -1.93 -12.26 7.49
C LYS A 104 -3.24 -12.86 7.03
N MET A 105 -3.17 -14.08 6.51
CA MET A 105 -4.32 -14.83 6.05
C MET A 105 -4.50 -16.05 6.96
N TYR A 106 -5.73 -16.38 7.27
CA TYR A 106 -6.08 -17.64 7.91
C TYR A 106 -6.35 -18.69 6.83
N ALA A 107 -5.54 -19.75 6.79
CA ALA A 107 -5.89 -20.97 6.08
C ALA A 107 -6.72 -21.86 7.00
N GLY A 108 -7.83 -22.40 6.48
CA GLY A 108 -8.57 -23.43 7.21
C GLY A 108 -7.73 -24.71 7.36
N GLU A 109 -8.10 -25.56 8.31
CA GLU A 109 -7.41 -26.82 8.65
C GLU A 109 -7.21 -27.76 7.44
N GLU A 110 -8.05 -27.64 6.40
CA GLU A 110 -7.97 -28.45 5.19
C GLU A 110 -6.82 -28.05 4.24
N ASP A 111 -6.46 -26.77 4.21
CA ASP A 111 -5.41 -26.26 3.33
C ASP A 111 -4.02 -26.28 3.99
N GLU A 112 -3.93 -26.24 5.33
CA GLU A 112 -2.65 -26.42 6.06
C GLU A 112 -1.93 -27.75 5.71
N LYS A 113 -2.67 -28.78 5.29
CA LYS A 113 -2.09 -30.09 4.91
C LYS A 113 -1.40 -30.08 3.53
N LYS A 114 -1.68 -29.10 2.67
CA LYS A 114 -1.00 -28.94 1.37
C LYS A 114 0.28 -28.10 1.48
N ASP A 115 0.51 -27.46 2.63
CA ASP A 115 1.43 -26.34 2.81
C ASP A 115 2.87 -26.73 3.17
N LYS A 116 3.50 -27.66 2.41
CA LYS A 116 4.97 -27.79 2.46
C LYS A 116 5.71 -26.97 1.41
N GLU A 117 5.02 -26.51 0.35
CA GLU A 117 5.67 -25.87 -0.80
C GLU A 117 5.06 -24.51 -1.19
N ASP A 118 3.74 -24.38 -1.10
CA ASP A 118 3.02 -23.12 -1.34
C ASP A 118 2.38 -22.63 -0.02
N ARG A 119 2.73 -21.43 0.44
CA ARG A 119 2.19 -20.84 1.68
C ARG A 119 0.75 -20.38 1.46
N VAL A 120 -0.22 -21.29 1.52
CA VAL A 120 -1.63 -20.95 1.31
C VAL A 120 -2.22 -20.19 2.51
N GLY A 121 -1.71 -20.43 3.73
CA GLY A 121 -2.09 -19.71 4.98
C GLY A 121 -1.05 -18.74 5.57
N GLY A 122 -0.25 -18.07 4.73
CA GLY A 122 0.90 -17.29 5.19
C GLY A 122 0.70 -15.78 5.36
N GLU A 123 1.73 -15.13 5.87
CA GLU A 123 1.91 -13.68 5.73
C GLU A 123 2.21 -13.33 4.26
N LYS A 124 1.48 -12.36 3.72
CA LYS A 124 1.73 -11.76 2.40
C LYS A 124 2.22 -10.34 2.57
N ILE A 125 3.42 -10.08 2.07
CA ILE A 125 4.07 -8.77 2.12
C ILE A 125 4.20 -8.25 0.70
N LYS A 126 3.78 -6.99 0.48
CA LYS A 126 3.82 -6.30 -0.79
C LYS A 126 4.61 -5.00 -0.57
N ALA A 127 5.82 -4.94 -1.11
CA ALA A 127 6.68 -3.77 -1.01
C ALA A 127 7.18 -3.35 -2.39
N LYS A 128 6.65 -2.25 -2.93
CA LYS A 128 7.04 -1.78 -4.26
C LYS A 128 8.52 -1.38 -4.29
N GLY A 129 9.26 -1.91 -5.26
CA GLY A 129 10.66 -1.58 -5.49
C GLY A 129 11.65 -2.49 -4.75
N ILE A 130 11.16 -3.36 -3.85
CA ILE A 130 11.93 -4.41 -3.20
C ILE A 130 11.83 -5.72 -4.00
N ARG A 131 12.91 -6.48 -4.07
CA ARG A 131 12.94 -7.77 -4.78
C ARG A 131 12.23 -8.84 -3.96
N SER A 132 11.59 -9.79 -4.63
CA SER A 132 10.81 -10.86 -3.99
C SER A 132 11.62 -11.70 -3.00
N HIS A 133 12.90 -11.99 -3.26
CA HIS A 133 13.73 -12.75 -2.32
C HIS A 133 13.98 -11.99 -1.01
N VAL A 134 14.16 -10.67 -1.07
CA VAL A 134 14.33 -9.84 0.14
C VAL A 134 13.04 -9.81 0.93
N VAL A 135 11.90 -9.67 0.26
CA VAL A 135 10.58 -9.74 0.90
C VAL A 135 10.36 -11.08 1.59
N LYS A 136 10.75 -12.20 0.97
CA LYS A 136 10.54 -13.55 1.53
C LYS A 136 11.45 -13.90 2.70
N ASN A 137 12.68 -13.35 2.73
CA ASN A 137 13.72 -13.77 3.67
C ASN A 137 13.99 -12.76 4.80
N HIS A 138 13.76 -11.48 4.55
CA HIS A 138 14.16 -10.39 5.46
C HIS A 138 12.99 -9.48 5.85
N MET A 139 11.79 -9.73 5.33
CA MET A 139 10.61 -8.96 5.72
C MET A 139 9.60 -9.85 6.44
N THR A 140 9.08 -9.36 7.56
CA THR A 140 8.06 -10.05 8.37
C THR A 140 6.90 -9.12 8.67
N PHE A 141 5.72 -9.66 8.96
CA PHE A 141 4.57 -8.86 9.38
C PHE A 141 4.82 -8.12 10.70
N GLU A 142 5.52 -8.75 11.64
CA GLU A 142 5.83 -8.14 12.95
C GLU A 142 6.70 -6.90 12.81
N ASP A 143 7.69 -6.93 11.93
CA ASP A 143 8.56 -5.77 11.68
C ASP A 143 7.81 -4.63 10.99
N HIS A 144 6.78 -4.92 10.17
CA HIS A 144 5.87 -3.88 9.67
C HIS A 144 5.13 -3.19 10.81
N LYS A 145 4.62 -3.97 11.78
CA LYS A 145 3.92 -3.44 12.96
C LYS A 145 4.86 -2.60 13.84
N LYS A 146 6.08 -3.08 14.09
CA LYS A 146 7.11 -2.33 14.82
C LYS A 146 7.45 -1.01 14.12
N CYS A 147 7.70 -1.05 12.81
CA CYS A 147 8.00 0.14 12.01
C CYS A 147 6.85 1.17 12.06
N LEU A 148 5.61 0.69 12.05
CA LEU A 148 4.45 1.55 12.15
C LEU A 148 4.38 2.31 13.47
N PHE A 149 4.51 1.60 14.59
CA PHE A 149 4.46 2.20 15.93
C PHE A 149 5.73 2.95 16.31
N GLY A 150 6.80 2.82 15.51
CA GLY A 150 8.09 3.46 15.76
C GLY A 150 8.91 2.74 16.83
N GLU A 151 8.71 1.44 16.99
CA GLU A 151 9.50 0.61 17.90
C GLU A 151 10.92 0.39 17.35
N ALA A 152 11.89 0.34 18.25
CA ALA A 152 13.28 0.10 17.89
C ALA A 152 13.52 -1.36 17.46
N GLY A 153 14.51 -1.58 16.59
CA GLY A 153 14.96 -2.92 16.19
C GLY A 153 14.57 -3.36 14.78
N VAL A 154 13.95 -2.49 13.98
CA VAL A 154 13.68 -2.78 12.56
C VAL A 154 14.82 -2.27 11.70
N GLU A 155 15.48 -3.17 10.98
CA GLU A 155 16.48 -2.79 9.98
C GLU A 155 15.80 -2.11 8.78
N ALA A 156 15.87 -0.77 8.75
CA ALA A 156 15.22 0.02 7.70
C ALA A 156 15.78 -0.23 6.30
N TYR A 157 17.01 -0.75 6.17
CA TYR A 157 17.68 -0.96 4.89
C TYR A 157 18.10 -2.41 4.70
N GLN A 158 17.74 -2.98 3.55
CA GLN A 158 18.18 -4.32 3.15
C GLN A 158 18.96 -4.28 1.84
N GLU A 159 19.85 -5.26 1.66
CA GLU A 159 20.60 -5.43 0.43
C GLU A 159 19.75 -6.12 -0.64
N ASN A 160 19.42 -5.40 -1.70
CA ASN A 160 18.78 -6.00 -2.87
C ASN A 160 19.83 -6.38 -3.89
N VAL A 161 19.95 -7.68 -4.16
CA VAL A 161 20.83 -8.20 -5.21
C VAL A 161 20.01 -8.40 -6.49
N SER A 162 20.53 -7.95 -7.63
CA SER A 162 19.90 -8.21 -8.93
C SER A 162 20.91 -8.28 -10.06
N ILE A 163 20.62 -9.12 -11.05
CA ILE A 163 21.40 -9.21 -12.28
C ILE A 163 20.80 -8.21 -13.28
N ARG A 164 21.64 -7.37 -13.90
CA ARG A 164 21.25 -6.46 -14.98
C ARG A 164 22.27 -6.49 -16.12
N SER A 165 21.80 -6.12 -17.31
CA SER A 165 22.66 -5.91 -18.48
C SER A 165 22.80 -4.43 -18.75
N PHE A 166 24.04 -3.95 -18.91
CA PHE A 166 24.33 -2.61 -19.42
C PHE A 166 25.26 -2.75 -20.62
N LYS A 167 24.88 -2.16 -21.76
CA LYS A 167 25.67 -2.24 -23.00
C LYS A 167 26.08 -3.69 -23.34
N HIS A 168 25.13 -4.61 -23.23
CA HIS A 168 25.32 -6.06 -23.44
C HIS A 168 26.29 -6.77 -22.48
N GLN A 169 26.72 -6.11 -21.40
CA GLN A 169 27.51 -6.73 -20.33
C GLN A 169 26.62 -7.02 -19.13
N ILE A 170 26.57 -8.29 -18.74
CA ILE A 170 25.81 -8.75 -17.57
C ILE A 170 26.63 -8.48 -16.32
N MET A 171 26.02 -7.83 -15.33
CA MET A 171 26.61 -7.57 -14.04
C MET A 171 25.63 -7.78 -12.90
N THR A 172 26.17 -8.18 -11.75
CA THR A 172 25.43 -8.26 -10.49
C THR A 172 25.50 -6.91 -9.80
N ILE A 173 24.35 -6.26 -9.60
CA ILE A 173 24.24 -5.04 -8.83
C ILE A 173 23.69 -5.37 -7.45
N LYS A 174 24.41 -4.91 -6.43
CA LYS A 174 23.93 -4.87 -5.05
C LYS A 174 23.50 -3.44 -4.75
N THR A 175 22.28 -3.25 -4.26
CA THR A 175 21.76 -1.92 -3.91
C THR A 175 21.14 -1.99 -2.54
N LYS A 176 21.62 -1.17 -1.61
CA LYS A 176 21.00 -1.00 -0.30
C LYS A 176 19.73 -0.16 -0.47
N LYS A 177 18.57 -0.75 -0.17
CA LYS A 177 17.26 -0.11 -0.33
C LYS A 177 16.54 0.02 1.01
N LEU A 178 15.82 1.12 1.17
CA LEU A 178 14.91 1.32 2.28
C LEU A 178 13.72 0.38 2.13
N THR A 179 13.57 -0.58 3.06
CA THR A 179 12.51 -1.60 3.07
C THR A 179 11.31 -1.16 3.89
N TYR A 180 11.57 -0.67 5.09
CA TYR A 180 10.55 -0.22 6.02
C TYR A 180 10.56 1.30 6.08
N ASN A 181 9.42 1.90 5.75
CA ASN A 181 9.23 3.33 5.83
C ASN A 181 7.75 3.62 6.10
N ASN A 182 7.46 4.22 7.25
CA ASN A 182 6.11 4.62 7.65
C ASN A 182 5.74 6.03 7.18
N TYR A 183 6.67 6.77 6.57
CA TYR A 183 6.40 8.10 6.02
C TYR A 183 5.64 8.00 4.70
N ASP A 184 4.43 8.54 4.66
CA ASP A 184 3.59 8.64 3.46
C ASP A 184 3.56 10.10 3.00
N ASP A 185 4.13 10.36 1.83
CA ASP A 185 4.20 11.69 1.22
C ASP A 185 2.83 12.19 0.73
N LYS A 186 1.87 11.30 0.55
CA LYS A 186 0.57 11.62 -0.06
C LYS A 186 -0.50 11.98 0.94
N ARG A 187 -0.23 11.84 2.24
CA ARG A 187 -1.24 11.97 3.30
C ARG A 187 -0.63 12.53 4.57
N VAL A 188 -1.45 13.26 5.31
CA VAL A 188 -1.12 13.66 6.68
C VAL A 188 -1.49 12.52 7.60
N VAL A 189 -0.49 11.97 8.31
CA VAL A 189 -0.70 10.91 9.32
C VAL A 189 -1.05 11.57 10.64
N LEU A 190 -2.17 11.18 11.26
CA LEU A 190 -2.59 11.69 12.56
C LEU A 190 -1.69 11.16 13.70
N LEU A 191 -1.84 11.74 14.90
CA LEU A 191 -1.04 11.38 16.08
C LEU A 191 -1.13 9.90 16.46
N ASP A 192 -2.24 9.25 16.15
CA ASP A 192 -2.44 7.82 16.39
C ASP A 192 -1.63 6.91 15.44
N LYS A 193 -0.99 7.47 14.40
CA LYS A 193 -0.24 6.76 13.35
C LYS A 193 -1.06 5.83 12.46
N ILE A 194 -2.36 5.69 12.71
CA ILE A 194 -3.25 4.74 12.02
C ILE A 194 -4.11 5.49 11.01
N HIS A 195 -4.71 6.59 11.45
CA HIS A 195 -5.61 7.38 10.65
C HIS A 195 -4.82 8.39 9.81
N THR A 196 -5.25 8.56 8.57
CA THR A 196 -4.60 9.45 7.63
C THR A 196 -5.62 10.32 6.92
N LEU A 197 -5.30 11.59 6.77
CA LEU A 197 -6.11 12.57 6.07
C LEU A 197 -5.45 12.94 4.73
N ALA A 198 -6.27 13.31 3.76
CA ALA A 198 -5.76 13.91 2.53
C ALA A 198 -5.24 15.32 2.83
N HIS A 199 -4.24 15.77 2.07
CA HIS A 199 -3.79 17.16 2.12
C HIS A 199 -4.97 18.11 1.85
N GLY A 200 -5.11 19.17 2.67
CA GLY A 200 -6.23 20.11 2.60
C GLY A 200 -7.56 19.63 3.21
N HIS A 201 -7.57 18.53 3.95
CA HIS A 201 -8.75 18.13 4.72
C HIS A 201 -9.06 19.13 5.84
N TYR A 202 -10.33 19.51 6.01
CA TYR A 202 -10.76 20.55 6.97
C TYR A 202 -10.40 20.28 8.44
N SER A 203 -10.12 19.02 8.80
CA SER A 203 -9.70 18.63 10.17
C SER A 203 -8.20 18.69 10.40
N ILE A 204 -7.42 19.00 9.36
CA ILE A 204 -6.02 19.34 9.51
C ILE A 204 -6.04 20.81 9.93
N GLU A 205 -5.57 21.10 11.14
CA GLU A 205 -5.28 22.48 11.52
C GLU A 205 -4.30 23.00 10.48
N GLU A 206 -4.70 24.03 9.72
CA GLU A 206 -3.73 24.76 8.91
C GLU A 206 -2.69 25.24 9.89
N ASP A 207 -1.43 24.82 9.72
CA ASP A 207 -0.33 25.49 10.38
C ASP A 207 -0.56 26.98 10.09
N GLU A 208 -0.81 27.79 11.13
CA GLU A 208 -0.86 29.23 10.94
C GLU A 208 0.38 29.61 10.14
N PRO A 209 0.32 30.60 9.24
CA PRO A 209 1.50 31.10 8.54
C PRO A 209 2.42 31.86 9.53
N GLY A 210 2.80 31.19 10.62
CA GLY A 210 3.78 31.57 11.61
C GLY A 210 5.12 31.07 11.15
N GLU A 211 5.96 32.04 10.79
CA GLU A 211 7.30 31.87 10.24
C GLU A 211 7.30 31.35 8.80
N THR A 212 7.10 32.29 7.87
CA THR A 212 7.83 32.29 6.61
C THR A 212 9.26 31.81 6.91
N MET A 213 9.56 30.54 6.60
CA MET A 213 10.92 30.04 6.63
C MET A 213 11.65 30.92 5.63
N GLU A 214 12.35 31.94 6.15
CA GLU A 214 13.14 32.86 5.37
C GLU A 214 14.25 31.99 4.79
N TRP A 215 14.06 31.55 3.55
CA TRP A 215 15.03 30.77 2.81
C TRP A 215 16.24 31.68 2.56
N SER A 216 17.10 31.85 3.56
CA SER A 216 18.38 32.56 3.43
C SER A 216 19.29 31.91 2.39
N GLU A 217 18.96 30.67 1.98
CA GLU A 217 19.60 29.97 0.87
C GLU A 217 19.12 30.43 -0.53
N LEU A 218 18.14 31.34 -0.64
CA LEU A 218 17.72 31.90 -1.94
C LEU A 218 18.40 33.24 -2.30
N ASP A 219 19.37 33.69 -1.51
CA ASP A 219 20.27 34.80 -1.83
C ASP A 219 21.40 34.38 -2.81
N PHE A 220 21.08 33.54 -3.79
CA PHE A 220 21.97 33.32 -4.92
C PHE A 220 21.93 34.59 -5.80
N GLU A 221 22.95 35.43 -5.66
CA GLU A 221 23.12 36.58 -6.57
C GLU A 221 23.36 36.11 -8.01
N VAL A 222 23.86 34.88 -8.20
CA VAL A 222 24.40 34.40 -9.48
C VAL A 222 24.02 32.93 -9.73
N ASP A 223 23.60 32.59 -10.96
CA ASP A 223 23.37 31.20 -11.37
C ASP A 223 24.68 30.40 -11.53
N GLY A 224 24.55 29.07 -11.74
CA GLY A 224 25.70 28.18 -11.98
C GLY A 224 26.50 28.48 -13.25
N GLU A 225 26.07 29.45 -14.07
CA GLU A 225 26.72 29.93 -15.28
C GLU A 225 27.25 31.37 -15.14
N GLY A 226 27.16 31.98 -13.95
CA GLY A 226 27.69 33.32 -13.69
C GLY A 226 26.75 34.48 -14.02
N ARG A 227 25.47 34.24 -14.34
CA ARG A 227 24.49 35.30 -14.63
C ARG A 227 23.79 35.78 -13.37
N LYS A 228 23.65 37.10 -13.25
CA LYS A 228 22.98 37.72 -12.10
C LYS A 228 21.47 37.54 -12.21
N TRP A 229 20.84 37.02 -11.17
CA TRP A 229 19.38 36.84 -11.14
C TRP A 229 18.67 38.19 -11.07
N SER A 230 17.66 38.40 -11.91
CA SER A 230 16.78 39.56 -11.77
C SER A 230 15.77 39.34 -10.64
N ASP A 231 15.28 40.43 -10.04
CA ASP A 231 14.29 40.34 -8.95
C ASP A 231 12.98 39.66 -9.38
N PHE A 232 12.65 39.74 -10.68
CA PHE A 232 11.52 39.04 -11.27
C PHE A 232 11.76 37.51 -11.27
N ASP A 233 12.94 37.06 -11.67
CA ASP A 233 13.28 35.63 -11.71
C ASP A 233 13.29 35.03 -10.31
N LYS A 234 13.79 35.78 -9.32
CA LYS A 234 13.78 35.37 -7.90
C LYS A 234 12.36 35.21 -7.37
N SER A 235 11.51 36.21 -7.62
CA SER A 235 10.09 36.15 -7.23
C SER A 235 9.37 34.98 -7.88
N PHE A 236 9.62 34.75 -9.18
CA PHE A 236 9.02 33.65 -9.92
C PHE A 236 9.48 32.28 -9.41
N MET A 237 10.78 32.12 -9.07
CA MET A 237 11.29 30.88 -8.49
C MET A 237 10.75 30.62 -7.09
N ILE A 238 10.63 31.65 -6.25
CA ILE A 238 10.01 31.53 -4.92
C ILE A 238 8.56 31.08 -5.05
N GLU A 239 7.81 31.67 -5.98
CA GLU A 239 6.41 31.31 -6.25
C GLU A 239 6.29 29.90 -6.83
N PHE A 240 7.18 29.52 -7.75
CA PHE A 240 7.24 28.17 -8.31
C PHE A 240 7.60 27.12 -7.26
N LEU A 241 8.56 27.40 -6.38
CA LEU A 241 8.94 26.51 -5.28
C LEU A 241 7.80 26.36 -4.28
N LYS A 242 7.13 27.46 -3.90
CA LYS A 242 5.91 27.43 -3.06
C LYS A 242 4.78 26.60 -3.66
N TYR A 243 4.71 26.50 -4.98
CA TYR A 243 3.71 25.69 -5.68
C TYR A 243 4.10 24.20 -5.78
N ASN A 244 5.39 23.88 -5.74
CA ASN A 244 5.90 22.50 -5.84
C ASN A 244 6.19 21.86 -4.46
N THR A 245 6.25 22.64 -3.38
CA THR A 245 6.38 22.15 -1.99
C THR A 245 5.04 21.94 -1.27
N LYS A 246 3.90 22.08 -1.98
CA LYS A 246 2.56 21.73 -1.51
C LYS A 246 2.14 20.32 -1.93
#